data_AF-A0A431U495-F1
#
_entry.id   AF-A0A431U495-F1
#
_cell.length_a   1.000
_cell.length_b   1.000
_cell.length_c   1.000
_cell.angle_alpha   90.00
_cell.angle_beta   90.00
_cell.angle_gamma   90.00
#
_symmetry.space_group_name_H-M   'P 1'
#
loop_
_entity.id
_entity.type
_entity.pdbx_description
1 polymer ?
#
loop_
_entity_poly.entity_id
_entity_poly.type
_entity_poly.pdbx_seq_one_letter_code
_entity_poly.pdbx_strand_id
1 'polypeptide(L)'
;MHKAAKKAKAAAPAASGKSQLVAALLCFFLGGLSIHRFYLGYTGLAILQIVLNIFIIGFIWVLIDLIRILTGSLQPKNGTYEKTL
;
A
#
# COMPACT_ATOMS: atom_id res chain seq x y z
N MET A 1 27.04 -10.12 7.37
CA MET A 1 25.65 -10.47 7.69
C MET A 1 25.06 -9.35 8.53
N HIS A 2 23.85 -8.87 8.20
CA HIS A 2 23.11 -7.77 8.82
C HIS A 2 23.45 -6.34 8.33
N LYS A 3 22.97 -5.98 7.14
CA LYS A 3 22.68 -4.58 6.77
C LYS A 3 21.16 -4.41 6.71
N ALA A 4 20.61 -3.55 7.56
CA ALA A 4 19.38 -2.80 7.26
C ALA A 4 19.29 -1.64 8.26
N ALA A 5 20.15 -0.65 8.06
CA ALA A 5 20.24 0.52 8.89
C ALA A 5 19.10 1.51 8.59
N LYS A 6 18.62 2.12 9.69
CA LYS A 6 18.39 3.56 9.85
C LYS A 6 17.14 4.24 9.27
N LYS A 7 16.42 4.82 10.25
CA LYS A 7 15.96 6.22 10.34
C LYS A 7 14.69 6.62 9.59
N ALA A 8 13.71 7.02 10.39
CA ALA A 8 12.55 7.79 10.03
C ALA A 8 12.96 9.20 9.55
N LYS A 9 12.34 9.69 8.48
CA LYS A 9 12.16 11.11 8.19
C LYS A 9 10.79 11.31 7.53
N ALA A 10 10.13 12.39 7.93
CA ALA A 10 8.69 12.51 8.13
C ALA A 10 7.88 13.03 6.94
N ALA A 11 6.55 12.85 7.06
CA ALA A 11 5.47 13.76 6.64
C ALA A 11 5.26 14.03 5.14
N ALA A 12 4.00 14.03 4.70
CA ALA A 12 3.60 14.88 3.57
C ALA A 12 3.48 16.33 4.09
N PRO A 13 3.83 17.38 3.32
CA PRO A 13 4.01 17.40 1.87
C PRO A 13 5.47 17.66 1.47
N ALA A 14 6.01 16.85 0.57
CA ALA A 14 7.05 17.24 -0.36
C ALA A 14 7.16 16.17 -1.45
N ALA A 15 7.51 16.57 -2.66
CA ALA A 15 7.90 15.68 -3.73
C ALA A 15 9.13 14.83 -3.30
N SER A 16 8.91 13.64 -2.74
CA SER A 16 9.92 12.57 -2.56
C SER A 16 9.19 11.29 -2.08
N GLY A 17 9.29 10.18 -2.83
CA GLY A 17 9.09 8.78 -2.38
C GLY A 17 7.78 8.33 -1.67
N LYS A 18 7.10 7.28 -2.17
CA LYS A 18 6.00 6.60 -1.44
C LYS A 18 6.56 5.58 -0.43
N SER A 19 5.91 5.39 0.72
CA SER A 19 6.39 4.50 1.80
C SER A 19 5.60 3.18 1.89
N GLN A 20 6.31 2.05 1.98
CA GLN A 20 5.70 0.71 2.03
C GLN A 20 4.96 0.46 3.35
N LEU A 21 5.54 0.90 4.47
CA LEU A 21 4.93 0.79 5.79
C LEU A 21 3.57 1.52 5.83
N VAL A 22 3.51 2.72 5.24
CA VAL A 22 2.28 3.50 5.16
C VAL A 22 1.22 2.75 4.34
N ALA A 23 1.61 2.18 3.19
CA ALA A 23 0.71 1.35 2.40
C ALA A 23 0.18 0.13 3.20
N ALA A 24 1.02 -0.52 4.00
CA ALA A 24 0.64 -1.68 4.82
C ALA A 24 -0.35 -1.30 5.92
N LEU A 25 -0.09 -0.18 6.62
CA LEU A 25 -0.97 0.37 7.65
C LEU A 25 -2.33 0.77 7.06
N LEU A 26 -2.33 1.47 5.92
CA LEU A 26 -3.57 1.82 5.20
C LEU A 26 -4.34 0.56 4.79
N CYS A 27 -3.65 -0.49 4.36
CA CYS A 27 -4.28 -1.75 3.99
C CYS A 27 -4.86 -2.49 5.21
N PHE A 28 -4.19 -2.47 6.36
CA PHE A 28 -4.67 -3.12 7.57
C PHE A 28 -5.88 -2.41 8.20
N PHE A 29 -5.82 -1.08 8.34
CA PHE A 29 -6.88 -0.31 8.99
C PHE A 29 -8.02 0.11 8.05
N LEU A 30 -7.72 0.38 6.78
CA LEU A 30 -8.67 0.89 5.78
C LEU A 30 -8.74 0.01 4.52
N GLY A 31 -8.36 -1.27 4.63
CA GLY A 31 -8.34 -2.21 3.51
C GLY A 31 -9.70 -2.42 2.86
N GLY A 32 -10.78 -2.48 3.65
CA GLY A 32 -12.14 -2.58 3.12
C GLY A 32 -12.56 -1.40 2.24
N LEU A 33 -11.95 -0.22 2.45
CA LEU A 33 -12.17 0.99 1.64
C LEU A 33 -11.17 1.12 0.48
N SER A 34 -10.24 0.17 0.31
CA SER A 34 -9.23 0.15 -0.77
C SER A 34 -8.33 1.39 -0.85
N ILE A 35 -8.17 2.12 0.25
CA ILE A 35 -7.42 3.39 0.30
C ILE A 35 -5.91 3.16 0.08
N HIS A 36 -5.39 1.97 0.37
CA HIS A 36 -4.01 1.57 0.04
C HIS A 36 -3.73 1.65 -1.46
N ARG A 37 -4.69 1.33 -2.33
CA ARG A 37 -4.51 1.41 -3.79
C ARG A 37 -4.58 2.83 -4.33
N PHE A 38 -5.39 3.70 -3.71
CA PHE A 38 -5.35 5.13 -3.99
C PHE A 38 -3.98 5.72 -3.64
N TYR A 39 -3.40 5.33 -2.51
CA TYR A 39 -2.05 5.77 -2.10
C TYR A 39 -0.96 5.33 -3.08
N LEU A 40 -1.05 4.11 -3.61
CA LEU A 40 -0.10 3.59 -4.59
C LEU A 40 -0.26 4.24 -5.99
N GLY A 41 -1.39 4.89 -6.25
CA GLY A 41 -1.71 5.54 -7.54
C GLY A 41 -2.50 4.65 -8.50
N TYR A 42 -3.10 3.56 -8.00
CA TYR A 42 -3.94 2.65 -8.77
C TYR A 42 -5.43 3.00 -8.60
N THR A 43 -5.81 4.23 -8.96
CA THR A 43 -7.18 4.76 -8.78
C THR A 43 -8.24 3.89 -9.45
N GLY A 44 -8.00 3.42 -10.69
CA GLY A 44 -8.94 2.55 -11.40
C GLY A 44 -9.15 1.20 -10.73
N LEU A 45 -8.06 0.56 -10.25
CA LEU A 45 -8.16 -0.69 -9.50
C LEU A 45 -8.78 -0.48 -8.11
N ALA A 46 -8.56 0.67 -7.49
CA ALA A 46 -9.15 0.99 -6.20
C ALA A 46 -10.67 1.13 -6.29
N ILE A 47 -11.18 1.79 -7.34
CA ILE A 47 -12.63 1.89 -7.60
C ILE A 47 -13.21 0.49 -7.88
N LEU A 48 -12.55 -0.31 -8.70
CA LEU A 48 -12.97 -1.69 -8.97
C LEU A 48 -13.02 -2.53 -7.67
N GLN A 49 -12.03 -2.36 -6.80
CA GLN A 49 -11.95 -3.07 -5.52
C GLN A 49 -13.04 -2.65 -4.53
N ILE A 50 -13.43 -1.37 -4.52
CA ILE A 50 -14.57 -0.90 -3.72
C ILE A 50 -15.87 -1.52 -4.24
N VAL A 51 -16.09 -1.52 -5.56
CA VAL A 51 -17.27 -2.16 -6.17
C VAL A 51 -17.31 -3.64 -5.82
N LEU A 52 -16.18 -4.35 -5.90
CA LEU A 52 -16.10 -5.78 -5.54
C LEU A 52 -16.21 -6.05 -4.03
N ASN A 53 -15.82 -5.11 -3.16
CA ASN A 53 -16.01 -5.22 -1.71
C ASN A 53 -17.49 -5.18 -1.32
N ILE A 54 -18.33 -4.44 -2.05
CA ILE A 54 -19.79 -4.42 -1.84
C ILE A 54 -20.41 -5.82 -2.07
N PHE A 55 -19.81 -6.64 -2.94
CA PHE A 55 -20.22 -8.02 -3.20
C PHE A 55 -19.53 -9.06 -2.28
N ILE A 56 -18.92 -8.66 -1.15
CA ILE A 56 -18.24 -9.51 -0.14
C ILE A 56 -16.93 -10.18 -0.63
N ILE A 57 -16.73 -10.32 -1.94
CA ILE A 57 -15.53 -10.92 -2.56
C ILE A 57 -14.28 -10.04 -2.36
N GLY A 58 -14.44 -8.74 -2.13
CA GLY A 58 -13.31 -7.81 -1.97
C GLY A 58 -12.44 -8.04 -0.74
N PHE A 59 -12.92 -8.71 0.31
CA PHE A 59 -12.16 -8.90 1.55
C PHE A 59 -10.96 -9.83 1.37
N ILE A 60 -11.10 -10.89 0.57
CA ILE A 60 -10.00 -11.81 0.23
C ILE A 60 -8.90 -11.05 -0.53
N TRP A 61 -9.30 -10.12 -1.40
CA TRP A 61 -8.35 -9.34 -2.18
C TRP A 61 -7.50 -8.39 -1.32
N VAL A 62 -8.10 -7.80 -0.28
CA VAL A 62 -7.40 -6.95 0.70
C VAL A 62 -6.33 -7.74 1.45
N LEU A 63 -6.63 -8.97 1.88
CA LEU A 63 -5.66 -9.86 2.52
C LEU A 63 -4.48 -10.19 1.61
N ILE A 64 -4.75 -10.50 0.34
CA ILE A 64 -3.71 -10.75 -0.66
C ILE A 64 -2.84 -9.50 -0.85
N ASP A 65 -3.46 -8.32 -0.98
CA ASP A 65 -2.72 -7.06 -1.13
C ASP A 65 -1.89 -6.72 0.11
N LEU A 66 -2.38 -6.99 1.33
CA LEU A 66 -1.63 -6.80 2.56
C LEU A 66 -0.33 -7.63 2.55
N ILE A 67 -0.42 -8.91 2.19
CA ILE A 67 0.76 -9.80 2.07
C ILE A 67 1.70 -9.27 0.98
N ARG A 68 1.17 -8.82 -0.17
CA ARG A 68 1.99 -8.29 -1.26
C ARG A 68 2.69 -6.97 -0.89
N ILE A 69 2.07 -6.14 -0.06
CA ILE A 69 2.70 -4.92 0.46
C ILE A 69 3.77 -5.28 1.49
N LEU A 70 3.51 -6.23 2.40
CA LEU A 70 4.51 -6.68 3.38
C LEU A 70 5.74 -7.30 2.70
N THR A 71 5.53 -8.10 1.66
CA THR A 71 6.60 -8.71 0.85
C THR A 71 7.25 -7.73 -0.14
N GLY A 72 6.74 -6.50 -0.27
CA GLY A 72 7.25 -5.51 -1.23
C GLY A 72 6.96 -5.84 -2.70
N SER A 73 6.18 -6.88 -2.97
CA SER A 73 5.77 -7.30 -4.32
C SER A 73 4.78 -6.32 -4.96
N LEU A 74 3.94 -5.66 -4.15
CA LEU A 74 3.06 -4.60 -4.63
C LEU A 74 3.82 -3.27 -4.58
N GLN A 75 4.32 -2.78 -5.71
CA GLN A 75 5.01 -1.49 -5.82
C GLN A 75 4.05 -0.37 -6.22
N PRO A 76 4.35 0.90 -5.88
CA PRO A 76 3.56 2.03 -6.33
C PRO A 76 3.72 2.28 -7.83
N LYS A 77 2.67 2.83 -8.47
CA LYS A 77 2.68 3.12 -9.91
C LYS A 77 3.80 4.09 -10.35
N ASN A 78 4.30 4.91 -9.42
CA ASN A 78 5.25 5.99 -9.71
C ASN A 78 6.71 5.62 -9.34
N GLY A 79 7.04 4.34 -9.19
CA GLY A 79 8.40 3.88 -8.89
C GLY A 79 8.44 2.90 -7.73
N THR A 80 9.61 2.74 -7.11
CA THR A 80 9.80 1.91 -5.93
C THR A 80 9.49 2.67 -4.65
N TYR A 81 9.24 1.93 -3.58
CA TYR A 81 9.17 2.54 -2.26
C TYR A 81 10.49 3.20 -1.92
N GLU A 82 10.44 4.39 -1.35
CA GLU A 82 11.66 5.04 -0.87
C GLU A 82 12.29 4.25 0.28
N LYS A 83 11.45 3.52 1.02
CA LYS A 83 11.85 2.67 2.13
C LYS A 83 10.98 1.43 2.21
N THR A 84 11.63 0.29 1.97
CA THR A 84 11.12 -1.06 2.21
C THR A 84 11.10 -1.37 3.71
N LEU A 85 10.19 -2.27 4.09
CA LEU A 85 10.05 -2.83 5.45
C LEU A 85 11.24 -3.74 5.79
#